data_AF-A0A2A4MW91-F1
#
_entry.id   AF-A0A2A4MW91-F1
#
_cell.length_a   1.000
_cell.length_b   1.000
_cell.length_c   1.000
_cell.angle_alpha   90.00
_cell.angle_beta   90.00
_cell.angle_gamma   90.00
#
_symmetry.space_group_name_H-M   'P 1'
#
loop_
_entity.id
_entity.type
_entity.pdbx_description
1 polymer ?
#
loop_
_entity_poly.entity_id
_entity_poly.type
_entity_poly.pdbx_seq_one_letter_code
_entity_poly.pdbx_strand_id
1 'polypeptide(L)'
;MKYFKRSVLPSLALIVAVSSHAFAVEFEAGEWETEVRIEFNGAIFPVPFTSKKCLSPEDPIPNTTTNNDNCNISDVTDSHDSLNWTLHCDDKKGTIHGIGGVTFNKSGFTGSMDMEIRDDKGELKNKHRALMSGIRKGPCKE
;
A
#
# COMPACT_ATOMS: atom_id res chain seq x y z
N MET A 1 -7.70 -53.80 -48.81
CA MET A 1 -6.87 -52.58 -49.00
C MET A 1 -7.84 -51.41 -48.98
N LYS A 2 -7.93 -50.51 -47.99
CA LYS A 2 -6.94 -49.88 -47.10
C LYS A 2 -7.59 -49.56 -45.74
N TYR A 3 -6.88 -49.83 -44.65
CA TYR A 3 -7.18 -49.33 -43.31
C TYR A 3 -6.89 -47.83 -43.25
N PHE A 4 -7.87 -47.01 -42.83
CA PHE A 4 -7.65 -45.59 -42.59
C PHE A 4 -7.40 -45.36 -41.09
N LYS A 5 -6.12 -45.25 -40.74
CA LYS A 5 -5.62 -44.93 -39.40
C LYS A 5 -5.25 -43.45 -39.41
N ARG A 6 -5.87 -42.62 -38.55
CA ARG A 6 -5.45 -41.23 -38.26
C ARG A 6 -6.08 -40.82 -36.92
N SER A 7 -5.40 -41.14 -35.82
CA SER A 7 -4.51 -40.24 -35.06
C SER A 7 -5.29 -39.18 -34.30
N VAL A 8 -5.63 -39.52 -33.04
CA VAL A 8 -6.09 -38.57 -32.03
C VAL A 8 -4.86 -37.81 -31.53
N LEU A 9 -4.75 -36.53 -31.87
CA LEU A 9 -3.76 -35.62 -31.30
C LEU A 9 -4.22 -35.22 -29.90
N PRO A 10 -3.42 -35.42 -28.84
CA PRO A 10 -3.77 -34.91 -27.52
C PRO A 10 -3.51 -33.40 -27.53
N SER A 11 -4.57 -32.59 -27.44
CA SER A 11 -4.43 -31.16 -27.18
C SER A 11 -3.79 -30.96 -25.81
N LEU A 12 -2.50 -30.61 -25.82
CA LEU A 12 -1.74 -30.20 -24.64
C LEU A 12 -2.28 -28.83 -24.20
N ALA A 13 -3.22 -28.84 -23.26
CA ALA A 13 -3.74 -27.61 -22.64
C ALA A 13 -2.60 -26.96 -21.84
N LEU A 14 -2.06 -25.87 -22.38
CA LEU A 14 -1.04 -25.05 -21.74
C LEU A 14 -1.72 -24.28 -20.61
N ILE A 15 -1.55 -24.75 -19.37
CA ILE A 15 -1.99 -24.04 -18.16
C ILE A 15 -1.08 -22.82 -18.00
N VAL A 16 -1.57 -21.65 -18.40
CA VAL A 16 -0.90 -20.37 -18.12
C VAL A 16 -1.12 -20.09 -16.63
N ALA A 17 -0.08 -20.33 -15.83
CA ALA A 17 -0.05 -19.90 -14.44
C ALA A 17 -0.09 -18.37 -14.42
N VAL A 18 -1.21 -17.80 -13.98
CA VAL A 18 -1.33 -16.37 -13.75
C VAL A 18 -0.55 -16.07 -12.47
N SER A 19 0.68 -15.59 -12.62
CA SER A 19 1.48 -15.11 -11.49
C SER A 19 0.84 -13.84 -10.95
N SER A 20 0.10 -13.96 -9.84
CA SER A 20 -0.27 -12.83 -9.01
C SER A 20 1.02 -12.12 -8.58
N HIS A 21 1.20 -10.87 -9.00
CA HIS A 21 2.34 -10.06 -8.56
C HIS A 21 2.14 -9.69 -7.10
N ALA A 22 2.70 -10.50 -6.19
CA ALA A 22 2.91 -10.11 -4.80
C ALA A 22 4.07 -9.12 -4.74
N PHE A 23 3.99 -8.16 -3.82
CA PHE A 23 5.14 -7.31 -3.52
C PHE A 23 6.26 -8.18 -2.90
N ALA A 24 7.51 -7.81 -3.17
CA ALA A 24 8.72 -8.41 -2.62
C ALA A 24 8.87 -8.20 -1.10
N VAL A 25 8.08 -7.31 -0.50
CA VAL A 25 8.08 -7.05 0.94
C VAL A 25 7.49 -8.24 1.71
N GLU A 26 8.23 -8.74 2.68
CA GLU A 26 7.84 -9.91 3.47
C GLU A 26 7.55 -9.53 4.92
N PHE A 27 6.33 -9.78 5.38
CA PHE A 27 5.92 -9.64 6.78
C PHE A 27 4.74 -10.57 7.10
N GLU A 28 4.47 -10.78 8.39
CA GLU A 28 3.31 -11.57 8.80
C GLU A 28 2.00 -10.83 8.54
N ALA A 29 1.17 -11.39 7.65
CA ALA A 29 -0.17 -10.89 7.42
C ALA A 29 -1.02 -10.88 8.71
N GLY A 30 -1.95 -9.93 8.81
CA GLY A 30 -2.82 -9.80 9.99
C GLY A 30 -3.41 -8.42 10.20
N GLU A 31 -4.04 -8.22 11.36
CA GLU A 31 -4.48 -6.91 11.82
C GLU A 31 -3.28 -6.15 12.39
N TRP A 32 -3.04 -4.95 11.87
CA TRP A 32 -1.99 -4.04 12.32
C TRP A 32 -2.59 -2.77 12.89
N GLU A 33 -2.08 -2.31 14.02
CA GLU A 33 -2.40 -1.01 14.60
C GLU A 33 -1.28 -0.04 14.29
N THR A 34 -1.62 1.09 13.66
CA THR A 34 -0.66 2.11 13.27
C THR A 34 -0.87 3.37 14.09
N GLU A 35 0.18 3.84 14.74
CA GLU A 35 0.25 5.16 15.36
C GLU A 35 0.87 6.15 14.37
N VAL A 36 0.22 7.31 14.20
CA VAL A 36 0.63 8.39 13.31
C VAL A 36 0.85 9.66 14.11
N ARG A 37 2.06 10.21 14.07
CA ARG A 37 2.40 11.55 14.60
C ARG A 37 2.57 12.52 13.45
N ILE A 38 1.89 13.66 13.50
CA ILE A 38 2.02 14.70 12.48
C ILE A 38 3.07 15.71 12.92
N GLU A 39 4.12 15.86 12.13
CA GLU A 39 5.10 16.93 12.23
C GLU A 39 4.70 18.07 11.28
N PHE A 40 4.49 19.26 11.82
CA PHE A 40 4.11 20.46 11.08
C PHE A 40 5.02 21.62 11.51
N ASN A 41 5.73 22.22 10.55
CA ASN A 41 6.68 23.32 10.81
C ASN A 41 7.69 23.03 11.94
N GLY A 42 8.21 21.79 12.00
CA GLY A 42 9.19 21.35 13.01
C GLY A 42 8.61 21.09 14.41
N ALA A 43 7.29 21.14 14.57
CA ALA A 43 6.60 20.78 15.81
C ALA A 43 5.76 19.51 15.61
N ILE A 44 5.78 18.62 16.61
CA ILE A 44 4.95 17.41 16.63
C ILE A 44 3.60 17.74 17.25
N PHE A 45 2.51 17.41 16.55
CA PHE A 45 1.16 17.50 17.10
C PHE A 45 1.05 16.64 18.38
N PRO A 46 0.46 17.17 19.46
CA PRO A 46 0.53 16.54 20.77
C PRO A 46 -0.28 15.24 20.87
N VAL A 47 -1.27 15.06 20.00
CA VAL A 47 -2.16 13.89 20.00
C VAL A 47 -1.86 13.05 18.77
N PRO A 48 -1.36 11.81 18.93
CA PRO A 48 -1.22 10.89 17.81
C PRO A 48 -2.58 10.37 17.37
N PHE A 49 -2.67 9.99 16.10
CA PHE A 49 -3.81 9.27 15.55
C PHE A 49 -3.49 7.78 15.52
N THR A 50 -4.48 6.94 15.80
CA THR A 50 -4.34 5.49 15.66
C THR A 50 -5.35 4.94 14.66
N SER A 51 -4.89 4.03 13.82
CA SER A 51 -5.71 3.30 12.85
C SER A 51 -5.46 1.81 12.97
N LYS A 52 -6.42 1.00 12.52
CA LYS A 52 -6.24 -0.45 12.38
C LYS A 52 -6.56 -0.84 10.95
N LYS A 53 -5.70 -1.64 10.34
CA LYS A 53 -5.89 -2.18 8.99
C LYS A 53 -5.39 -3.61 8.92
N CYS A 54 -6.07 -4.42 8.13
CA CYS A 54 -5.57 -5.73 7.73
C CYS A 54 -4.54 -5.57 6.61
N LEU A 55 -3.33 -6.06 6.84
CA LEU A 55 -2.22 -5.97 5.88
C LEU A 55 -1.79 -7.37 5.46
N SER A 56 -1.41 -7.48 4.20
CA SER A 56 -0.77 -8.67 3.63
C SER A 56 0.31 -8.23 2.64
N PRO A 57 1.22 -9.13 2.22
CA PRO A 57 2.19 -8.82 1.17
C PRO A 57 1.55 -8.36 -0.16
N GLU A 58 0.27 -8.61 -0.39
CA GLU A 58 -0.48 -8.13 -1.56
C GLU A 58 -1.14 -6.75 -1.35
N ASP A 59 -1.43 -6.37 -0.10
CA ASP A 59 -1.86 -5.01 0.30
C ASP A 59 -1.04 -4.52 1.52
N PRO A 60 0.24 -4.16 1.30
CA PRO A 60 1.20 -3.92 2.38
C PRO A 60 1.13 -2.52 2.99
N ILE A 61 0.36 -1.58 2.42
CA ILE A 61 0.41 -0.18 2.83
C ILE A 61 -0.54 0.06 4.03
N PRO A 62 -0.04 0.51 5.20
CA PRO A 62 -0.80 0.54 6.46
C PRO A 62 -1.89 1.61 6.57
N ASN A 63 -1.72 2.74 5.88
CA ASN A 63 -2.56 3.93 6.01
C ASN A 63 -3.05 4.45 4.66
N THR A 64 -3.69 3.58 3.89
CA THR A 64 -4.32 4.00 2.64
C THR A 64 -5.76 4.34 2.92
N THR A 65 -6.21 5.51 2.46
CA THR A 65 -7.63 5.81 2.24
C THR A 65 -8.17 4.99 1.06
N THR A 66 -7.88 3.69 1.00
CA THR A 66 -8.17 2.78 -0.13
C THR A 66 -9.65 2.64 -0.47
N ASN A 67 -10.53 3.35 0.25
CA ASN A 67 -11.96 3.44 -0.02
C ASN A 67 -12.42 4.85 -0.45
N ASN A 68 -11.49 5.74 -0.84
CA ASN A 68 -11.84 6.99 -1.50
C ASN A 68 -11.46 6.87 -2.97
N ASP A 69 -12.46 6.76 -3.85
CA ASP A 69 -12.32 6.58 -5.30
C ASP A 69 -11.45 7.67 -5.97
N ASN A 70 -11.26 8.79 -5.28
CA ASN A 70 -10.48 9.94 -5.74
C ASN A 70 -8.98 9.85 -5.45
N CYS A 71 -8.50 8.76 -4.84
CA CYS A 71 -7.08 8.57 -4.48
C CYS A 71 -6.44 7.43 -5.28
N ASN A 72 -5.28 7.70 -5.89
CA ASN A 72 -4.46 6.76 -6.64
C ASN A 72 -3.12 6.55 -5.94
N ILE A 73 -2.65 5.30 -5.90
CA ILE A 73 -1.33 4.92 -5.43
C ILE A 73 -0.48 4.53 -6.65
N SER A 74 0.67 5.19 -6.79
CA SER A 74 1.61 4.97 -7.89
C SER A 74 3.04 4.81 -7.38
N ASP A 75 3.97 4.56 -8.30
CA ASP A 75 5.43 4.54 -8.06
C ASP A 75 5.83 3.65 -6.89
N VAL A 76 5.14 2.51 -6.78
CA VAL A 76 5.39 1.54 -5.73
C VAL A 76 6.74 0.87 -6.01
N THR A 77 7.66 1.00 -5.07
CA THR A 77 8.96 0.33 -5.10
C THR A 77 9.17 -0.40 -3.79
N ASP A 78 9.59 -1.64 -3.90
CA ASP A 78 9.68 -2.57 -2.79
C ASP A 78 11.03 -3.29 -2.76
N SER A 79 11.43 -3.64 -1.55
CA SER A 79 12.52 -4.55 -1.23
C SER A 79 11.98 -5.60 -0.25
N HIS A 80 12.86 -6.50 0.20
CA HIS A 80 12.51 -7.55 1.14
C HIS A 80 11.80 -7.05 2.41
N ASP A 81 12.19 -5.89 2.94
CA ASP A 81 11.67 -5.35 4.21
C ASP A 81 11.02 -3.98 4.07
N SER A 82 11.15 -3.32 2.91
CA SER A 82 10.77 -1.92 2.75
C SER A 82 9.87 -1.71 1.55
N LEU A 83 9.01 -0.71 1.65
CA LEU A 83 8.06 -0.32 0.62
C LEU A 83 8.00 1.20 0.57
N ASN A 84 8.08 1.77 -0.63
CA ASN A 84 7.83 3.18 -0.88
C ASN A 84 6.71 3.33 -1.91
N TRP A 85 5.94 4.40 -1.82
CA TRP A 85 4.84 4.68 -2.72
C TRP A 85 4.57 6.18 -2.83
N THR A 86 3.87 6.55 -3.90
CA THR A 86 3.30 7.87 -4.08
C THR A 86 1.78 7.78 -3.95
N LEU A 87 1.18 8.71 -3.24
CA LEU A 87 -0.26 8.91 -3.11
C LEU A 87 -0.63 10.19 -3.85
N HIS A 88 -1.65 10.12 -4.71
CA HIS A 88 -2.25 11.30 -5.32
C HIS A 88 -3.77 11.22 -5.17
N CYS A 89 -4.36 12.17 -4.45
CA CYS A 89 -5.81 12.34 -4.43
C CYS A 89 -6.20 13.66 -5.11
N ASP A 90 -7.26 13.63 -5.90
CA ASP A 90 -7.79 14.81 -6.59
C ASP A 90 -9.32 14.82 -6.48
N ASP A 91 -9.85 15.88 -5.85
CA ASP A 91 -11.29 16.11 -5.80
C ASP A 91 -11.63 17.61 -5.98
N LYS A 92 -12.93 17.92 -5.98
CA LYS A 92 -13.42 19.29 -6.18
C LYS A 92 -12.91 20.33 -5.16
N LYS A 93 -12.33 19.90 -4.04
CA LYS A 93 -11.80 20.75 -2.98
C LYS A 93 -10.29 20.99 -3.13
N GLY A 94 -9.62 20.23 -3.98
CA GLY A 94 -8.19 20.36 -4.25
C GLY A 94 -7.48 19.02 -4.34
N THR A 95 -6.16 19.06 -4.21
CA THR A 95 -5.30 17.89 -4.38
C THR A 95 -4.51 17.57 -3.11
N ILE A 96 -4.27 16.28 -2.90
CA ILE A 96 -3.39 15.74 -1.87
C ILE A 96 -2.30 14.95 -2.58
N HIS A 97 -1.05 15.33 -2.38
CA HIS A 97 0.10 14.58 -2.87
C HIS A 97 0.92 14.10 -1.69
N GLY A 98 1.28 12.82 -1.69
CA GLY A 98 2.04 12.22 -0.60
C GLY A 98 3.13 11.29 -1.11
N ILE A 99 4.31 11.35 -0.52
CA ILE A 99 5.40 10.40 -0.79
C ILE A 99 5.67 9.66 0.50
N GLY A 100 5.40 8.36 0.50
CA GLY A 100 5.43 7.51 1.68
C GLY A 100 6.43 6.39 1.58
N GLY A 101 6.85 5.91 2.75
CA GLY A 101 7.61 4.68 2.86
C GLY A 101 7.51 4.05 4.25
N VAL A 102 7.61 2.73 4.29
CA VAL A 102 7.68 1.91 5.52
C VAL A 102 8.78 0.88 5.40
N THR A 103 9.35 0.53 6.55
CA THR A 103 10.26 -0.61 6.73
C THR A 103 9.68 -1.50 7.83
N PHE A 104 9.40 -2.74 7.46
CA PHE A 104 8.96 -3.81 8.35
C PHE A 104 10.14 -4.42 9.10
N ASN A 105 9.88 -4.86 10.32
CA ASN A 105 10.79 -5.65 11.14
C ASN A 105 10.00 -6.78 11.81
N LYS A 106 10.68 -7.62 12.59
CA LYS A 106 10.10 -8.83 13.21
C LYS A 106 8.84 -8.58 14.05
N SER A 107 8.67 -7.39 14.61
CA SER A 107 7.60 -7.09 15.58
C SER A 107 6.72 -5.90 15.20
N GLY A 108 7.02 -5.22 14.10
CA GLY A 108 6.45 -3.92 13.82
C GLY A 108 6.89 -3.36 12.47
N PHE A 109 6.51 -2.12 12.21
CA PHE A 109 7.11 -1.33 11.15
C PHE A 109 7.31 0.11 11.61
N THR A 110 8.20 0.82 10.93
CA THR A 110 8.32 2.28 11.05
C THR A 110 8.29 2.88 9.65
N GLY A 111 7.77 4.10 9.53
CA GLY A 111 7.75 4.77 8.24
C GLY A 111 7.50 6.26 8.36
N SER A 112 7.46 6.93 7.22
CA SER A 112 7.03 8.31 7.15
C SER A 112 6.36 8.62 5.82
N MET A 113 5.58 9.69 5.79
CA MET A 113 4.96 10.19 4.59
C MET A 113 5.01 11.71 4.57
N ASP A 114 5.64 12.28 3.55
CA ASP A 114 5.63 13.71 3.30
C ASP A 114 4.37 14.06 2.52
N MET A 115 3.57 15.00 3.04
CA MET A 115 2.25 15.34 2.52
C MET A 115 2.20 16.80 2.08
N GLU A 116 1.61 17.05 0.91
CA GLU A 116 1.28 18.38 0.40
C GLU A 116 -0.20 18.44 0.04
N ILE A 117 -0.91 19.42 0.60
CA ILE A 117 -2.33 19.67 0.33
C ILE A 117 -2.44 21.02 -0.38
N ARG A 118 -3.05 21.02 -1.56
CA ARG A 118 -3.36 22.21 -2.34
C ARG A 118 -4.88 22.35 -2.46
N ASP A 119 -5.37 23.59 -2.52
CA ASP A 119 -6.79 23.85 -2.78
C ASP A 119 -7.18 23.64 -4.26
N ASP A 120 -8.43 23.91 -4.59
CA ASP A 120 -8.99 23.85 -5.95
C ASP A 120 -8.36 24.84 -6.94
N LYS A 121 -7.61 25.83 -6.45
CA LYS A 121 -6.83 26.79 -7.25
C LYS A 121 -5.36 26.39 -7.37
N GLY A 122 -4.96 25.27 -6.76
CA GLY A 122 -3.57 24.80 -6.73
C GLY A 122 -2.68 25.53 -5.71
N GLU A 123 -3.24 26.36 -4.84
CA GLU A 123 -2.47 27.05 -3.79
C GLU A 123 -2.13 26.07 -2.67
N LEU A 124 -0.85 26.02 -2.27
CA LEU A 124 -0.40 25.19 -1.14
C LEU A 124 -1.05 25.69 0.17
N LYS A 125 -1.88 24.85 0.78
CA LYS A 125 -2.53 25.13 2.07
C LYS A 125 -1.80 24.50 3.24
N ASN A 126 -1.22 23.31 3.02
CA ASN A 126 -0.57 22.57 4.08
C ASN A 126 0.58 21.73 3.51
N LYS A 127 1.70 21.71 4.23
CA LYS A 127 2.75 20.72 4.07
C LYS A 127 3.12 20.18 5.46
N HIS A 128 3.10 18.86 5.61
CA HIS A 128 3.44 18.21 6.87
C HIS A 128 4.07 16.85 6.60
N ARG A 129 4.70 16.30 7.64
CA ARG A 129 5.25 14.94 7.60
C ARG A 129 4.50 14.08 8.60
N ALA A 130 3.98 12.95 8.16
CA ALA A 130 3.41 11.93 9.03
C ALA A 130 4.50 10.93 9.39
N LEU A 131 4.75 10.72 10.68
CA LEU A 131 5.63 9.68 11.20
C LEU A 131 4.76 8.50 11.64
N MET A 132 5.09 7.30 11.16
CA MET A 132 4.29 6.10 11.37
C MET A 132 5.06 5.05 12.16
N SER A 133 4.38 4.41 13.10
CA SER A 133 4.85 3.23 13.81
C SER A 133 3.72 2.22 13.90
N GLY A 134 3.97 0.97 13.51
CA GLY A 134 2.96 -0.07 13.49
C GLY A 134 3.34 -1.30 14.28
N ILE A 135 2.34 -1.95 14.88
CA ILE A 135 2.49 -3.20 15.63
C ILE A 135 1.40 -4.18 15.19
N ARG A 136 1.80 -5.43 14.92
CA ARG A 136 0.86 -6.51 14.61
C ARG A 136 0.05 -6.89 15.85
N LYS A 137 -1.27 -6.89 15.72
CA LYS A 137 -2.21 -7.23 16.79
C LYS A 137 -2.67 -8.69 16.75
N GLY A 138 -2.46 -9.36 15.62
CA GLY A 138 -2.78 -10.78 15.43
C GLY A 138 -3.40 -11.04 14.07
N PRO A 139 -4.13 -12.15 13.90
CA PRO A 139 -4.90 -12.42 12.69
C PRO A 139 -5.94 -11.34 12.40
N CYS A 140 -6.31 -11.18 11.14
CA CYS A 140 -7.47 -10.39 10.74
C CYS A 140 -8.76 -10.96 11.31
N LYS A 141 -9.71 -10.09 11.66
CA LYS A 141 -11.06 -10.50 12.03
C LYS A 141 -11.86 -10.78 10.76
N GLU A 142 -12.58 -11.89 10.77
CA GLU A 142 -13.57 -12.24 9.74
C GLU A 142 -14.80 -11.31 9.79
#